data_AF-A0A178LE14-F1
#
_entry.id   AF-A0A178LE14-F1
#
_cell.length_a   1.000
_cell.length_b   1.000
_cell.length_c   1.000
_cell.angle_alpha   90.00
_cell.angle_beta   90.00
_cell.angle_gamma   90.00
#
_symmetry.space_group_name_H-M   'P 1'
#
loop_
_entity.id
_entity.type
_entity.pdbx_description
1 polymer ?
#
loop_
_entity_poly.entity_id
_entity_poly.type
_entity_poly.pdbx_seq_one_letter_code
_entity_poly.pdbx_strand_id
1 'polypeptide(L)'
;PGAPVPDLGEQVSRSSMIDVTPAKLADAKIRVLNASGQGGQAAEVAGALRDIGFTEPEAANDPVYETARLQCVGQIRFGPSGRAAAASVWLVAPCMELFQDGRADDTVDLALGTDFTELANSDDIDAVLASLLPDATAPADPDLLTQAHTGTC
;
A
#
# COMPACT_ATOMS: atom_id res chain seq x y z
N PRO A 1 26.48 10.44 -16.43
CA PRO A 1 25.20 10.09 -17.07
C PRO A 1 24.26 9.49 -16.02
N GLY A 2 23.25 10.24 -15.59
CA GLY A 2 22.24 9.73 -14.66
C GLY A 2 21.33 8.75 -15.39
N ALA A 3 21.02 7.61 -14.76
CA ALA A 3 20.00 6.71 -15.26
C ALA A 3 18.69 7.47 -15.50
N PRO A 4 17.89 7.12 -16.52
CA PRO A 4 16.57 7.72 -16.69
C PRO A 4 15.77 7.56 -15.40
N VAL A 5 15.19 8.67 -14.93
CA VAL A 5 14.30 8.66 -13.77
C VAL A 5 13.10 7.77 -14.14
N PRO A 6 12.75 6.77 -13.33
CA PRO A 6 11.62 5.92 -13.63
C PRO A 6 10.32 6.72 -13.68
N ASP A 7 9.48 6.44 -14.68
CA ASP A 7 8.14 7.04 -14.75
C ASP A 7 7.22 6.34 -13.74
N LEU A 8 7.02 7.00 -12.60
CA LEU A 8 6.14 6.55 -11.52
C LEU A 8 4.70 7.03 -11.69
N GLY A 9 4.40 7.82 -12.74
CA GLY A 9 3.12 8.50 -12.88
C GLY A 9 2.97 9.75 -12.01
N GLU A 10 1.72 10.06 -11.64
CA GLU A 10 1.37 11.25 -10.87
C GLU A 10 1.41 10.97 -9.37
N GLN A 11 2.14 11.79 -8.61
CA GLN A 11 2.13 11.69 -7.15
C GLN A 11 0.77 12.15 -6.60
N VAL A 12 0.12 11.28 -5.82
CA VAL A 12 -1.18 11.56 -5.20
C VAL A 12 -0.98 12.14 -3.81
N SER A 13 -1.63 13.27 -3.54
CA SER A 13 -1.59 13.89 -2.21
C SER A 13 -2.40 13.07 -1.20
N ARG A 14 -1.91 13.00 0.04
CA ARG A 14 -2.61 12.34 1.17
C ARG A 14 -4.02 12.88 1.38
N SER A 15 -4.19 14.20 1.31
CA SER A 15 -5.50 14.86 1.41
C SER A 15 -6.48 14.42 0.33
N SER A 16 -6.01 14.01 -0.85
CA SER A 16 -6.88 13.48 -1.92
C SER A 16 -7.16 11.98 -1.79
N MET A 17 -6.46 11.29 -0.89
CA MET A 17 -6.61 9.86 -0.64
C MET A 17 -7.44 9.58 0.62
N ILE A 18 -7.45 10.50 1.60
CA ILE A 18 -8.13 10.32 2.89
C ILE A 18 -9.64 10.09 2.75
N ASP A 19 -10.28 10.70 1.74
CA ASP A 19 -11.71 10.55 1.47
C ASP A 19 -12.03 9.35 0.56
N VAL A 20 -11.02 8.60 0.11
CA VAL A 20 -11.23 7.41 -0.73
C VAL A 20 -11.70 6.27 0.16
N THR A 21 -12.92 5.80 -0.09
CA THR A 21 -13.42 4.59 0.57
C THR A 21 -12.54 3.39 0.23
N PRO A 22 -11.93 2.73 1.23
CA PRO A 22 -11.11 1.55 0.98
C PRO A 22 -11.91 0.39 0.41
N ALA A 23 -11.26 -0.41 -0.44
CA ALA A 23 -11.80 -1.68 -0.89
C ALA A 23 -11.85 -2.69 0.26
N LYS A 24 -12.71 -3.71 0.13
CA LYS A 24 -12.63 -4.91 0.97
C LYS A 24 -11.26 -5.55 0.81
N LEU A 25 -10.69 -6.06 1.91
CA LEU A 25 -9.32 -6.60 1.89
C LEU A 25 -9.18 -7.77 0.91
N ALA A 26 -10.25 -8.56 0.76
CA ALA A 26 -10.29 -9.70 -0.16
C ALA A 26 -10.35 -9.30 -1.64
N ASP A 27 -10.76 -8.07 -1.97
CA ASP A 27 -10.87 -7.58 -3.35
C ASP A 27 -9.59 -6.88 -3.81
N ALA A 28 -8.66 -6.58 -2.90
CA ALA A 28 -7.43 -5.86 -3.20
C ALA A 28 -6.34 -6.80 -3.72
N LYS A 29 -5.96 -6.64 -4.99
CA LYS A 29 -4.84 -7.35 -5.61
C LYS A 29 -3.53 -6.62 -5.35
N ILE A 30 -2.64 -7.25 -4.59
CA ILE A 30 -1.41 -6.61 -4.12
C ILE A 30 -0.18 -7.37 -4.61
N ARG A 31 0.81 -6.62 -5.09
CA ARG A 31 2.17 -7.12 -5.29
C ARG A 31 3.12 -6.38 -4.36
N VAL A 32 3.76 -7.10 -3.46
CA VAL A 32 4.81 -6.57 -2.61
C VAL A 32 6.12 -6.63 -3.36
N LEU A 33 6.73 -5.46 -3.59
CA LEU A 33 7.94 -5.31 -4.39
C LEU A 33 9.11 -4.89 -3.50
N ASN A 34 10.20 -5.64 -3.55
CA ASN A 34 11.41 -5.30 -2.81
C ASN A 34 12.27 -4.29 -3.59
N ALA A 35 12.37 -3.06 -3.09
CA ALA A 35 13.29 -2.04 -3.56
C ALA A 35 14.35 -1.64 -2.50
N SER A 36 14.36 -2.32 -1.35
CA SER A 36 15.22 -2.04 -0.20
C SER A 36 16.58 -2.75 -0.29
N GLY A 37 16.64 -3.87 -1.01
CA GLY A 37 17.82 -4.74 -1.09
C GLY A 37 17.95 -5.72 0.07
N GLN A 38 16.98 -5.77 0.99
CA GLN A 38 16.95 -6.75 2.08
C GLN A 38 16.34 -8.06 1.59
N GLY A 39 17.11 -9.15 1.57
CA GLY A 39 16.61 -10.45 1.08
C GLY A 39 15.40 -10.96 1.88
N GLY A 40 14.33 -11.37 1.18
CA GLY A 40 13.14 -11.98 1.80
C GLY A 40 12.07 -11.00 2.28
N GLN A 41 12.37 -9.70 2.39
CA GLN A 41 11.46 -8.71 2.99
C GLN A 41 10.08 -8.64 2.31
N ALA A 42 10.02 -8.72 0.98
CA ALA A 42 8.74 -8.71 0.26
C ALA A 42 7.86 -9.92 0.59
N ALA A 43 8.44 -11.10 0.79
CA ALA A 43 7.69 -12.31 1.12
C ALA A 43 7.18 -12.26 2.58
N GLU A 44 7.98 -11.70 3.49
CA GLU A 44 7.57 -11.48 4.88
C GLU A 44 6.38 -10.52 4.96
N VAL A 45 6.47 -9.37 4.29
CA VAL A 45 5.38 -8.38 4.26
C VAL A 45 4.14 -8.92 3.55
N ALA A 46 4.30 -9.68 2.46
CA ALA A 46 3.17 -10.38 1.81
C ALA A 46 2.48 -11.36 2.77
N GLY A 47 3.25 -12.07 3.60
CA GLY A 47 2.73 -12.92 4.67
C GLY A 47 1.92 -12.13 5.70
N ALA A 48 2.47 -11.02 6.19
CA ALA A 48 1.80 -10.15 7.16
C ALA A 48 0.48 -9.56 6.59
N LEU A 49 0.47 -9.11 5.33
CA LEU A 49 -0.74 -8.64 4.66
C LEU A 49 -1.81 -9.74 4.57
N ARG A 50 -1.39 -10.98 4.27
CA ARG A 50 -2.31 -12.12 4.25
C ARG A 50 -2.92 -12.39 5.64
N ASP A 51 -2.11 -12.30 6.69
CA ASP A 51 -2.57 -12.51 8.06
C ASP A 51 -3.56 -11.43 8.52
N ILE A 52 -3.46 -10.22 7.95
CA ILE A 52 -4.44 -9.12 8.10
C ILE A 52 -5.76 -9.37 7.34
N GLY A 53 -5.73 -10.22 6.30
CA GLY A 53 -6.91 -10.60 5.53
C GLY A 53 -6.89 -10.18 4.06
N PHE A 54 -5.77 -9.65 3.55
CA PHE A 54 -5.59 -9.44 2.11
C PHE A 54 -5.47 -10.78 1.38
N THR A 55 -6.11 -10.89 0.21
CA THR A 55 -6.13 -12.15 -0.54
C THR A 55 -4.90 -12.27 -1.44
N GLU A 56 -4.11 -13.32 -1.19
CA GLU A 56 -2.98 -13.76 -2.02
C GLU A 56 -2.00 -12.64 -2.47
N PRO A 57 -1.40 -11.85 -1.55
CA PRO A 57 -0.38 -10.88 -1.94
C PRO A 57 0.81 -11.59 -2.60
N GLU A 58 1.22 -11.10 -3.76
CA GLU A 58 2.42 -11.58 -4.44
C GLU A 58 3.68 -10.94 -3.85
N ALA A 59 4.83 -11.58 -4.00
CA ALA A 59 6.12 -11.04 -3.57
C ALA A 59 7.16 -11.15 -4.68
N ALA A 60 7.81 -10.04 -5.02
CA ALA A 60 8.84 -9.97 -6.05
C ALA A 60 9.89 -8.88 -5.74
N ASN A 61 10.92 -8.77 -6.58
CA ASN A 61 11.81 -7.60 -6.59
C ASN A 61 11.19 -6.49 -7.43
N ASP A 62 11.46 -5.24 -7.07
CA ASP A 62 10.93 -4.08 -7.79
C ASP A 62 11.70 -3.86 -9.12
N PRO A 63 11.04 -4.00 -10.29
CA PRO A 63 11.68 -3.78 -11.58
C PRO A 63 12.03 -2.29 -11.82
N VAL A 64 11.41 -1.38 -11.08
CA VAL A 64 11.67 0.07 -11.19
C VAL A 64 13.02 0.43 -10.56
N TYR A 65 13.41 -0.28 -9.49
CA TYR A 65 14.64 -0.04 -8.72
C TYR A 65 15.61 -1.24 -8.81
N GLU A 66 15.79 -1.81 -10.01
CA GLU A 66 16.72 -2.93 -10.22
C GLU A 66 18.18 -2.56 -9.96
N THR A 67 18.57 -1.36 -10.40
CA THR A 67 19.96 -0.87 -10.36
C THR A 67 20.22 0.13 -9.24
N ALA A 68 19.18 0.46 -8.47
CA ALA A 68 19.22 1.43 -7.38
C ALA A 68 18.44 0.91 -6.17
N ARG A 69 18.35 1.72 -5.12
CA ARG A 69 17.53 1.43 -3.95
C ARG A 69 16.56 2.58 -3.74
N LEU A 70 15.34 2.25 -3.33
CA LEU A 70 14.33 3.25 -3.01
C LEU A 70 14.67 3.85 -1.63
N GLN A 71 15.24 5.06 -1.62
CA GLN A 71 15.72 5.75 -0.41
C GLN A 71 14.59 6.49 0.33
N CYS A 72 13.57 5.75 0.77
CA CYS A 72 12.49 6.21 1.63
C CYS A 72 11.82 5.01 2.31
N VAL A 73 10.68 5.23 2.99
CA VAL A 73 9.89 4.13 3.57
C VAL A 73 9.32 3.21 2.48
N GLY A 74 8.80 3.77 1.39
CA GLY A 74 8.21 2.98 0.32
C GLY A 74 7.22 3.76 -0.53
N GLN A 75 6.67 3.08 -1.52
CA GLN A 75 5.72 3.63 -2.48
C GLN A 75 4.54 2.68 -2.66
N ILE A 76 3.34 3.24 -2.71
CA ILE A 76 2.12 2.54 -3.12
C ILE A 76 1.79 3.03 -4.53
N ARG A 77 1.93 2.16 -5.53
CA ARG A 77 1.72 2.49 -6.96
C ARG A 77 0.47 1.79 -7.48
N PHE A 78 -0.42 2.53 -8.13
CA PHE A 78 -1.71 2.02 -8.56
C PHE A 78 -2.23 2.72 -9.81
N GLY A 79 -3.12 2.06 -10.55
CA GLY A 79 -3.88 2.70 -11.63
C GLY A 79 -5.18 3.30 -11.12
N PRO A 80 -5.93 4.05 -11.94
CA PRO A 80 -7.23 4.59 -11.57
C PRO A 80 -8.20 3.53 -11.03
N SER A 81 -8.20 2.32 -11.60
CA SER A 81 -9.04 1.18 -11.18
C SER A 81 -8.63 0.61 -9.81
N GLY A 82 -7.36 0.74 -9.42
CA GLY A 82 -6.80 0.21 -8.17
C GLY A 82 -6.88 1.19 -6.99
N ARG A 83 -7.44 2.39 -7.17
CA ARG A 83 -7.42 3.45 -6.15
C ARG A 83 -8.03 3.05 -4.81
N ALA A 84 -9.15 2.32 -4.83
CA ALA A 84 -9.79 1.83 -3.60
C ALA A 84 -8.94 0.76 -2.89
N ALA A 85 -8.30 -0.14 -3.65
CA ALA A 85 -7.37 -1.13 -3.09
C ALA A 85 -6.12 -0.45 -2.50
N ALA A 86 -5.62 0.60 -3.16
CA ALA A 86 -4.50 1.40 -2.66
C ALA A 86 -4.85 2.12 -1.35
N ALA A 87 -6.09 2.60 -1.19
CA ALA A 87 -6.56 3.15 0.08
C ALA A 87 -6.53 2.09 1.20
N SER A 88 -6.92 0.85 0.92
CA SER A 88 -6.84 -0.25 1.90
C SER A 88 -5.40 -0.55 2.31
N VAL A 89 -4.47 -0.61 1.36
CA VAL A 89 -3.04 -0.83 1.64
C VAL A 89 -2.45 0.35 2.44
N TRP A 90 -2.88 1.58 2.13
CA TRP A 90 -2.37 2.78 2.78
C TRP A 90 -2.71 2.85 4.28
N LEU A 91 -3.76 2.18 4.74
CA LEU A 91 -4.07 2.06 6.18
C LEU A 91 -2.93 1.42 6.97
N VAL A 92 -2.27 0.39 6.40
CA VAL A 92 -1.19 -0.37 7.04
C VAL A 92 0.20 0.08 6.57
N ALA A 93 0.27 1.01 5.62
CA ALA A 93 1.50 1.62 5.14
C ALA A 93 1.37 3.16 5.00
N PRO A 94 0.97 3.88 6.07
CA PRO A 94 0.56 5.28 5.99
C PRO A 94 1.69 6.26 5.61
N CYS A 95 2.94 5.89 5.93
CA CYS A 95 4.11 6.71 5.63
C CYS A 95 4.60 6.61 4.17
N MET A 96 4.00 5.72 3.37
CA MET A 96 4.45 5.52 1.99
C MET A 96 3.92 6.60 1.06
N GLU A 97 4.70 6.90 0.04
CA GLU A 97 4.29 7.83 -1.01
C GLU A 97 3.26 7.17 -1.94
N LEU A 98 2.23 7.90 -2.34
CA LEU A 98 1.19 7.42 -3.22
C LEU A 98 1.47 7.88 -4.65
N PHE A 99 1.46 6.95 -5.60
CA PHE A 99 1.65 7.23 -7.03
C PHE A 99 0.54 6.59 -7.85
N GLN A 100 -0.13 7.40 -8.67
CA GLN A 100 -1.10 6.93 -9.63
C GLN A 100 -0.44 6.87 -11.01
N ASP A 101 -0.23 5.66 -11.53
CA ASP A 101 0.32 5.44 -12.87
C ASP A 101 -0.77 5.14 -13.91
N GLY A 102 -0.34 4.91 -15.15
CA GLY A 102 -1.24 4.68 -16.28
C GLY A 102 -1.75 3.25 -16.44
N ARG A 103 -1.53 2.34 -15.48
CA ARG A 103 -2.01 0.95 -15.60
C ARG A 103 -3.53 0.90 -15.63
N ALA A 104 -4.08 -0.03 -16.42
CA ALA A 104 -5.53 -0.18 -16.59
C ALA A 104 -6.15 -1.18 -15.60
N ASP A 105 -5.34 -2.07 -15.03
CA ASP A 105 -5.78 -3.03 -14.03
C ASP A 105 -5.94 -2.40 -12.64
N ASP A 106 -6.47 -3.19 -11.71
CA ASP A 106 -6.74 -2.85 -10.32
C ASP A 106 -5.61 -3.27 -9.37
N THR A 107 -4.44 -3.65 -9.90
CA THR A 107 -3.33 -4.15 -9.09
C THR A 107 -2.56 -3.00 -8.44
N VAL A 108 -2.28 -3.17 -7.15
CA VAL A 108 -1.53 -2.22 -6.34
C VAL A 108 -0.15 -2.79 -6.06
N ASP A 109 0.89 -2.01 -6.35
CA ASP A 109 2.25 -2.35 -5.96
C ASP A 109 2.61 -1.68 -4.66
N LEU A 110 3.02 -2.48 -3.69
CA LEU A 110 3.60 -2.05 -2.43
C LEU A 110 5.13 -2.17 -2.52
N ALA A 111 5.80 -1.10 -2.96
CA ALA A 111 7.25 -1.07 -3.11
C ALA A 111 7.94 -0.67 -1.79
N LEU A 112 8.67 -1.62 -1.20
CA LEU A 112 9.37 -1.46 0.08
C LEU A 112 10.70 -0.75 -0.13
N GLY A 113 10.87 0.41 0.51
CA GLY A 113 12.11 1.17 0.47
C GLY A 113 13.10 0.76 1.56
N THR A 114 14.28 1.38 1.55
CA THR A 114 15.35 1.08 2.52
C THR A 114 15.00 1.39 3.95
N ASP A 115 14.05 2.30 4.15
CA ASP A 115 13.64 2.76 5.48
C ASP A 115 12.38 2.03 5.96
N PHE A 116 11.86 1.08 5.17
CA PHE A 116 10.76 0.22 5.60
C PHE A 116 11.19 -0.70 6.73
N THR A 117 10.42 -0.71 7.81
CA THR A 117 10.61 -1.62 8.94
C THR A 117 9.49 -2.64 9.02
N GLU A 118 8.26 -2.16 9.14
CA GLU A 118 7.07 -3.00 9.35
C GLU A 118 5.81 -2.26 8.88
N LEU A 119 4.72 -3.02 8.77
CA LEU A 119 3.38 -2.46 8.56
C LEU A 119 2.91 -1.76 9.82
N ALA A 120 2.23 -0.63 9.66
CA ALA A 120 1.63 0.08 10.79
C ALA A 120 0.49 -0.73 11.39
N ASN A 121 0.42 -0.72 12.72
CA ASN A 121 -0.65 -1.33 13.50
C ASN A 121 -1.06 -0.38 14.65
N SER A 122 -2.37 -0.29 14.91
CA SER A 122 -2.95 0.44 16.03
C SER A 122 -4.40 0.01 16.20
N ASP A 123 -5.00 0.28 17.36
CA ASP A 123 -6.41 -0.03 17.61
C ASP A 123 -7.35 0.61 16.57
N ASP A 124 -7.03 1.83 16.09
CA ASP A 124 -7.80 2.53 15.07
C ASP A 124 -7.66 1.87 13.69
N ILE A 125 -6.44 1.47 13.32
CA ILE A 125 -6.17 0.72 12.07
C ILE A 125 -6.91 -0.62 12.12
N ASP A 126 -6.81 -1.35 13.23
CA ASP A 126 -7.44 -2.66 13.39
C ASP A 126 -8.97 -2.57 13.34
N ALA A 127 -9.56 -1.54 13.94
CA ALA A 127 -10.99 -1.28 13.88
C ALA A 127 -11.47 -1.02 12.43
N VAL A 128 -10.72 -0.23 11.66
CA VAL A 128 -11.02 0.00 10.25
C VAL A 128 -10.86 -1.29 9.45
N LEU A 129 -9.74 -2.01 9.59
CA LEU A 129 -9.49 -3.27 8.87
C LEU A 129 -10.58 -4.31 9.13
N ALA A 130 -11.08 -4.41 10.37
CA ALA A 130 -12.20 -5.28 10.73
C ALA A 130 -13.47 -4.98 9.93
N SER A 131 -13.75 -3.71 9.61
CA SER A 131 -14.89 -3.31 8.76
C SER A 131 -14.70 -3.63 7.26
N LEU A 132 -13.45 -3.88 6.86
CA LEU A 132 -13.06 -4.21 5.48
C LEU A 132 -12.94 -5.72 5.24
N LEU A 133 -13.09 -6.54 6.28
CA LEU A 133 -13.16 -8.00 6.14
C LEU A 133 -14.43 -8.43 5.38
N PRO A 134 -14.42 -9.62 4.75
CA PRO A 134 -15.55 -10.13 3.98
C PRO A 134 -16.87 -10.20 4.77
N ASP A 135 -16.80 -10.58 6.05
CA ASP A 135 -17.98 -10.77 6.90
C ASP A 135 -18.51 -9.48 7.54
N ALA A 136 -17.85 -8.34 7.30
CA ALA A 136 -18.25 -7.08 7.89
C ALA A 136 -19.56 -6.56 7.26
N THR A 137 -20.55 -6.35 8.12
CA THR A 137 -21.94 -6.01 7.77
C THR A 137 -22.21 -4.51 7.69
N ALA A 138 -21.26 -3.68 8.11
CA ALA A 138 -21.34 -2.22 8.07
C ALA A 138 -20.16 -1.64 7.25
N PRO A 139 -20.36 -0.51 6.56
CA PRO A 139 -19.28 0.20 5.88
C PRO A 139 -18.25 0.73 6.90
N ALA A 140 -17.03 1.01 6.43
CA ALA A 140 -16.01 1.67 7.23
C ALA A 140 -16.49 3.07 7.65
N ASP A 141 -16.28 3.42 8.93
CA ASP A 141 -16.63 4.73 9.48
C ASP A 141 -15.64 5.79 8.95
N PRO A 142 -16.11 6.86 8.28
CA PRO A 142 -15.24 7.91 7.75
C PRO A 142 -14.43 8.65 8.83
N ASP A 143 -14.96 8.76 10.05
CA ASP A 143 -14.23 9.40 11.16
C ASP A 143 -13.08 8.50 11.63
N LEU A 144 -13.28 7.18 11.64
CA LEU A 144 -12.22 6.20 11.94
C LEU A 144 -11.16 6.14 10.83
N LEU A 145 -11.58 6.22 9.55
CA LEU A 145 -10.65 6.31 8.43
C LEU A 145 -9.74 7.53 8.55
N THR A 146 -10.32 8.68 8.89
CA THR A 146 -9.54 9.90 9.13
C THR A 146 -8.59 9.72 10.32
N GLN A 147 -9.05 9.13 11.42
CA GLN A 147 -8.23 8.90 12.61
C GLN A 147 -7.03 8.00 12.32
N ALA A 148 -7.24 6.88 11.63
CA ALA A 148 -6.18 5.95 11.22
C ALA A 148 -5.05 6.64 10.43
N HIS A 149 -5.36 7.69 9.67
CA HIS A 149 -4.40 8.50 8.92
C HIS A 149 -3.82 9.70 9.69
N THR A 150 -4.51 10.26 10.68
CA THR A 150 -4.04 11.44 11.44
C THR A 150 -3.01 11.13 12.52
N GLY A 151 -2.99 9.90 13.04
CA GLY A 151 -2.04 9.46 14.07
C GLY A 151 -0.69 8.96 13.53
N THR A 152 -0.55 8.90 12.21
CA THR A 152 0.63 8.39 11.54
C THR A 152 1.27 9.51 10.71
N CYS A 153 2.61 9.47 10.64
CA CYS A 153 3.46 10.19 9.68
C CYS A 153 2.69 10.92 8.57
#